data_AF-A0A8S2TNE7-F1
#
_entry.id   AF-A0A8S2TNE7-F1
#
_cell.length_a   1.000
_cell.length_b   1.000
_cell.length_c   1.000
_cell.angle_alpha   90.00
_cell.angle_beta   90.00
_cell.angle_gamma   90.00
#
_symmetry.space_group_name_H-M   'P 1'
#
loop_
_entity.id
_entity.type
_entity.pdbx_description
1 polymer ?
#
loop_
_entity_poly.entity_id
_entity_poly.type
_entity_poly.pdbx_seq_one_letter_code
_entity_poly.pdbx_strand_id
1 'polypeptide(L)'
;QLAIDENAKTLARYASICQQCGLVPIVEPEVSQDGDHDLDECQRVTEKVLATVYKALNDYHVYLEGTLLKPNMVTPGNKSTKQYSIEQIAE
;
A
#
# COMPACT_ATOMS: atom_id res chain seq x y z
N GLN A 1 11.88 -0.84 8.48
CA GLN A 1 12.19 -1.74 7.34
C GLN A 1 11.52 -3.11 7.54
N LEU A 2 11.80 -3.83 8.64
CA LEU A 2 11.18 -5.14 8.94
C LEU A 2 9.65 -5.20 8.74
N ALA A 3 8.91 -4.22 9.26
CA ALA A 3 7.45 -4.19 9.12
C ALA A 3 6.97 -4.15 7.65
N ILE A 4 7.67 -3.41 6.78
CA ILE A 4 7.31 -3.31 5.36
C ILE A 4 7.58 -4.65 4.67
N ASP A 5 8.77 -5.23 4.91
CA ASP A 5 9.19 -6.46 4.25
C ASP A 5 8.30 -7.65 4.63
N GLU A 6 7.95 -7.80 5.90
CA GLU A 6 7.12 -8.92 6.37
C GLU A 6 5.66 -8.80 5.90
N ASN A 7 5.08 -7.60 5.90
CA ASN A 7 3.74 -7.39 5.37
C ASN A 7 3.69 -7.62 3.85
N ALA A 8 4.68 -7.13 3.11
CA ALA A 8 4.76 -7.33 1.66
C ALA A 8 4.85 -8.83 1.29
N LYS A 9 5.71 -9.60 1.99
CA LYS A 9 5.79 -11.06 1.79
C LYS A 9 4.48 -11.76 2.12
N THR A 10 3.81 -11.36 3.20
CA THR A 10 2.55 -11.98 3.62
C THR A 10 1.44 -11.73 2.60
N LEU A 11 1.31 -10.49 2.11
CA LEU A 11 0.36 -10.13 1.06
C LEU A 11 0.64 -10.89 -0.24
N ALA A 12 1.91 -11.06 -0.62
CA ALA A 12 2.28 -11.81 -1.82
C ALA A 12 1.97 -13.31 -1.71
N ARG A 13 2.21 -13.92 -0.54
CA ARG A 13 1.80 -15.31 -0.29
C ARG A 13 0.28 -15.48 -0.34
N TYR A 14 -0.46 -14.56 0.28
CA TYR A 14 -1.92 -14.54 0.22
C TYR A 14 -2.41 -14.47 -1.24
N ALA A 15 -1.90 -13.52 -2.03
CA ALA A 15 -2.30 -13.33 -3.41
C ALA A 15 -2.01 -14.55 -4.28
N SER A 16 -0.83 -15.16 -4.11
CA SER A 16 -0.45 -16.40 -4.83
C SER A 16 -1.41 -17.56 -4.53
N ILE A 17 -1.78 -17.76 -3.26
CA ILE A 17 -2.72 -18.82 -2.86
C ILE A 17 -4.12 -18.54 -3.43
N CYS A 18 -4.61 -17.29 -3.35
CA CYS A 18 -5.90 -16.92 -3.94
C CYS A 18 -5.96 -17.25 -5.43
N GLN A 19 -4.92 -16.91 -6.19
CA GLN A 19 -4.87 -17.17 -7.63
C GLN A 19 -4.83 -18.66 -7.95
N GLN A 20 -4.13 -19.48 -7.16
CA GLN A 20 -4.15 -20.95 -7.31
C GLN A 20 -5.55 -21.55 -7.09
N CYS A 21 -6.40 -20.88 -6.32
CA CYS A 21 -7.80 -21.27 -6.11
C CYS A 21 -8.78 -20.61 -7.08
N GLY A 22 -8.31 -19.84 -8.08
CA GLY A 22 -9.16 -19.13 -9.03
C GLY A 22 -9.89 -17.91 -8.43
N LEU A 23 -9.39 -17.37 -7.32
CA LEU A 23 -9.91 -16.15 -6.67
C LEU A 23 -9.05 -14.95 -7.04
N VAL A 24 -9.68 -13.79 -7.21
CA VAL A 24 -9.01 -12.50 -7.42
C VAL A 24 -8.66 -11.91 -6.04
N PRO A 25 -7.37 -11.82 -5.66
CA PRO A 25 -6.98 -11.19 -4.41
C PRO A 25 -7.08 -9.66 -4.47
N ILE A 26 -7.59 -9.08 -3.39
CA ILE A 26 -7.47 -7.64 -3.12
C ILE A 26 -6.27 -7.47 -2.19
N VAL A 27 -5.25 -6.75 -2.65
CA VAL A 27 -4.03 -6.47 -1.90
C VAL A 27 -4.19 -5.13 -1.20
N GLU A 28 -4.26 -5.14 0.14
CA GLU A 28 -4.52 -3.97 0.98
C GLU A 28 -3.35 -3.65 1.91
N PRO A 29 -2.35 -2.87 1.44
CA PRO A 29 -1.26 -2.38 2.28
C PRO A 29 -1.62 -1.01 2.90
N GLU A 30 -2.43 -1.02 3.96
CA GLU A 30 -2.87 0.21 4.62
C GLU A 30 -1.74 0.87 5.44
N VAL A 31 -1.45 2.14 5.14
CA VAL A 31 -0.60 3.01 5.97
C VAL A 31 -1.52 3.85 6.86
N SER A 32 -1.32 3.77 8.18
CA SER A 32 -2.17 4.51 9.14
C SER A 32 -2.04 6.02 8.99
N GLN A 33 -3.18 6.72 9.06
CA GLN A 33 -3.28 8.18 9.12
C GLN A 33 -3.00 8.74 10.53
N ASP A 34 -2.68 7.88 11.49
CA ASP A 34 -2.40 8.33 12.85
C ASP A 34 -1.07 9.09 12.92
N GLY A 35 -1.11 10.36 13.33
CA GLY A 35 0.07 11.18 13.54
C GLY A 35 -0.15 12.63 13.12
N ASP A 36 0.90 13.42 13.27
CA ASP A 36 1.00 14.83 12.89
C ASP A 36 1.85 15.05 11.63
N HIS A 37 2.18 13.96 10.92
CA HIS A 37 2.91 13.98 9.66
C HIS A 37 2.18 14.77 8.57
N ASP A 38 2.94 15.29 7.63
CA ASP A 38 2.41 16.05 6.51
C ASP A 38 2.19 15.17 5.26
N LEU A 39 1.63 15.78 4.21
CA LEU A 39 1.25 15.09 2.98
C LEU A 39 2.45 14.41 2.31
N ASP A 40 3.57 15.13 2.21
CA ASP A 40 4.81 14.65 1.59
C ASP A 40 5.38 13.43 2.32
N GLU A 41 5.31 13.43 3.66
CA GLU A 41 5.72 12.27 4.43
C GLU A 41 4.83 11.05 4.19
N CYS A 42 3.50 11.23 4.15
CA CYS A 42 2.56 10.17 3.79
C CYS A 42 2.87 9.61 2.39
N GLN A 43 3.05 10.48 1.40
CA GLN A 43 3.40 10.12 0.03
C GLN A 43 4.66 9.25 -0.02
N ARG A 44 5.74 9.72 0.61
CA ARG A 44 7.04 9.02 0.64
C ARG A 44 6.93 7.63 1.27
N VAL A 45 6.12 7.50 2.33
CA VAL A 45 5.90 6.19 2.98
C VAL A 45 5.06 5.29 2.09
N THR A 46 3.97 5.79 1.50
CA THR A 46 3.12 5.04 0.58
C THR A 46 3.91 4.55 -0.64
N GLU A 47 4.72 5.39 -1.28
CA GLU A 47 5.59 5.00 -2.40
C GLU A 47 6.53 3.84 -2.02
N LYS A 48 7.19 3.94 -0.86
CA LYS A 48 8.11 2.91 -0.37
C LYS A 48 7.39 1.59 -0.08
N VAL A 49 6.21 1.66 0.54
CA VAL A 49 5.39 0.47 0.85
C VAL A 49 4.93 -0.18 -0.45
N LEU A 50 4.35 0.57 -1.37
CA LEU A 50 3.86 0.05 -2.64
C LEU A 50 4.98 -0.55 -3.48
N ALA A 51 6.13 0.11 -3.59
CA ALA A 51 7.29 -0.44 -4.32
C ALA A 51 7.74 -1.79 -3.75
N THR A 52 7.73 -1.93 -2.42
CA THR A 52 8.12 -3.18 -1.75
C THR A 52 7.05 -4.27 -1.92
N VAL A 53 5.76 -3.91 -1.85
CA VAL A 53 4.64 -4.82 -2.10
C VAL A 53 4.68 -5.34 -3.53
N TYR A 54 4.78 -4.47 -4.55
CA TYR A 54 4.84 -4.89 -5.94
C TYR A 54 6.08 -5.73 -6.25
N LYS A 55 7.22 -5.40 -5.64
CA LYS A 55 8.40 -6.26 -5.72
C LYS A 55 8.11 -7.66 -5.15
N ALA A 56 7.50 -7.75 -3.98
CA ALA A 56 7.14 -9.03 -3.38
C ALA A 56 6.11 -9.79 -4.23
N LEU A 57 5.08 -9.14 -4.77
CA LEU A 57 4.11 -9.77 -5.68
C LEU A 57 4.82 -10.42 -6.89
N ASN A 58 5.79 -9.71 -7.48
CA ASN A 58 6.60 -10.25 -8.57
C ASN A 58 7.50 -11.41 -8.13
N ASP A 59 8.17 -11.29 -6.98
CA ASP A 59 9.05 -12.33 -6.44
C ASP A 59 8.29 -13.63 -6.10
N TYR A 60 6.97 -13.56 -5.86
CA TYR A 60 6.07 -14.70 -5.63
C TYR A 60 5.25 -15.11 -6.88
N HIS A 61 5.58 -14.56 -8.05
CA HIS A 61 4.95 -14.87 -9.34
C HIS A 61 3.41 -14.64 -9.36
N VAL A 62 2.95 -13.59 -8.69
CA VAL A 62 1.54 -13.19 -8.73
C VAL A 62 1.20 -12.57 -10.09
N TYR A 63 0.12 -13.02 -10.71
CA TYR A 63 -0.38 -12.47 -11.98
C TYR A 63 -1.12 -11.15 -11.74
N LEU A 64 -0.50 -10.01 -12.02
CA LEU A 64 -0.98 -8.69 -11.58
C LEU A 64 -2.35 -8.31 -12.17
N GLU A 65 -2.62 -8.65 -13.42
CA GLU A 65 -3.90 -8.37 -14.09
C GLU A 65 -5.08 -9.13 -13.43
N GLY A 66 -4.77 -10.19 -12.68
CA GLY A 66 -5.71 -10.91 -11.84
C GLY A 66 -5.73 -10.44 -10.39
N THR A 67 -5.36 -9.19 -10.09
CA THR A 67 -5.39 -8.61 -8.74
C THR A 67 -6.07 -7.25 -8.70
N LEU A 68 -6.49 -6.81 -7.51
CA LEU A 68 -6.91 -5.43 -7.25
C LEU A 68 -6.06 -4.86 -6.12
N LEU A 69 -5.75 -3.56 -6.19
CA LEU A 69 -5.06 -2.84 -5.12
C LEU A 69 -6.08 -2.00 -4.34
N LYS A 70 -6.03 -2.08 -3.01
CA LYS A 70 -6.80 -1.23 -2.09
C LYS A 70 -5.82 -0.48 -1.19
N PRO A 71 -5.21 0.62 -1.66
CA PRO A 71 -4.27 1.39 -0.87
C PRO A 71 -4.99 2.42 0.00
N ASN A 72 -4.25 3.07 0.90
CA ASN A 72 -4.69 4.34 1.48
C ASN A 72 -4.62 5.46 0.42
N MET A 73 -5.47 6.48 0.56
CA MET A 73 -5.20 7.77 -0.09
C MET A 73 -4.00 8.43 0.58
N VAL A 74 -3.25 9.23 -0.18
CA VAL A 74 -2.16 10.03 0.37
C VAL A 74 -2.76 11.27 1.02
N THR A 75 -2.77 11.30 2.35
CA THR A 75 -3.41 12.37 3.13
C THR A 75 -2.51 12.77 4.29
N PRO A 76 -2.57 14.02 4.79
CA PRO A 76 -1.88 14.36 6.02
C PRO A 76 -2.40 13.52 7.20
N GLY A 77 -1.59 13.41 8.24
CA GLY A 77 -2.00 12.71 9.45
C GLY A 77 -3.19 13.39 10.14
N ASN A 78 -4.00 12.62 10.87
CA ASN A 78 -5.22 13.11 11.54
C ASN A 78 -4.97 14.21 12.59
N LYS A 79 -3.72 14.38 13.05
CA LYS A 79 -3.29 15.43 13.97
C LYS A 79 -2.44 16.51 13.30
N SER A 80 -2.33 16.49 11.97
CA SER A 80 -1.56 17.48 11.23
C SER A 80 -2.17 18.86 11.39
N THR A 81 -1.31 19.87 11.56
CA THR A 81 -1.73 21.27 11.65
C THR A 81 -1.83 21.93 10.27
N LYS A 82 -1.23 21.31 9.24
CA LYS A 82 -1.29 21.78 7.85
C LYS A 82 -2.55 21.24 7.18
N GLN A 83 -3.28 22.12 6.51
CA GLN A 83 -4.46 21.77 5.72
C GLN A 83 -4.08 21.71 4.24
N TYR A 84 -4.65 20.75 3.53
CA TYR A 84 -4.42 20.53 2.10
C TYR A 84 -5.77 20.54 1.38
N SER A 85 -5.76 21.07 0.17
CA SER A 85 -6.92 21.01 -0.73
C SER A 85 -7.12 19.58 -1.26
N ILE A 86 -8.32 19.30 -1.78
CA ILE A 86 -8.64 18.00 -2.38
C ILE A 86 -7.77 17.78 -3.63
N GLU A 87 -7.48 18.85 -4.37
CA GLU A 87 -6.63 18.84 -5.55
C GLU A 87 -5.20 18.42 -5.19
N GLN A 88 -4.65 18.91 -4.08
CA GLN A 88 -3.32 18.51 -3.60
C GLN A 88 -3.26 17.04 -3.14
N ILE A 89 -4.36 16.49 -2.62
CA ILE A 89 -4.44 15.07 -2.23
C ILE A 89 -4.54 14.16 -3.45
N ALA A 90 -5.06 14.67 -4.56
CA ALA A 90 -5.29 13.91 -5.79
C ALA A 90 -4.08 13.89 -6.75
N GLU A 91 -3.13 14.81 -6.59
CA GLU A 91 -1.88 14.90 -7.36
C GLU A 91 -0.86 13.84 -6.92
#